data_AF-A0A662BV79-F1
#
_entry.id   AF-A0A662BV79-F1
#
_cell.length_a   1.000
_cell.length_b   1.000
_cell.length_c   1.000
_cell.angle_alpha   90.00
_cell.angle_beta   90.00
_cell.angle_gamma   90.00
#
_symmetry.space_group_name_H-M   'P 1'
#
loop_
_entity.id
_entity.type
_entity.pdbx_description
1 polymer ?
#
loop_
_entity_poly.entity_id
_entity_poly.type
_entity_poly.pdbx_seq_one_letter_code
_entity_poly.pdbx_strand_id
1 'polypeptide(L)'
;MVIEEKIVADKNKVVSVRYELRLKAKDGEVIEMVDESKPFTFIYGTGYMLEKFEEKLKGMPDNETFEFSLTSDEAYGERNEENMAEIPMSAFEANGKLEDGLLTIGNFIPLRDEAGNQYNGKVLSVNEDMVKLDFNHPLAGEGLYFTGAILSIREATEEELSHGHVHEHNHDHGDDGCGCGSGCGCH
;
A
#
# COMPACT_ATOMS: atom_id res chain seq x y z
N MET A 1 -31.21 -24.56 -12.36
CA MET A 1 -30.43 -23.44 -11.79
C MET A 1 -29.07 -23.52 -12.44
N VAL A 2 -28.80 -22.64 -13.40
CA VAL A 2 -27.43 -22.45 -13.89
C VAL A 2 -26.75 -21.64 -12.80
N ILE A 3 -25.83 -22.28 -12.07
CA ILE A 3 -24.87 -21.53 -11.25
C ILE A 3 -23.93 -20.90 -12.27
N GLU A 4 -24.10 -19.61 -12.54
CA GLU A 4 -23.09 -18.85 -13.27
C GLU A 4 -21.85 -18.83 -12.39
N GLU A 5 -20.88 -19.71 -12.68
CA GLU A 5 -19.55 -19.67 -12.07
C GLU A 5 -18.94 -18.31 -12.39
N LYS A 6 -18.91 -17.43 -11.40
CA LYS A 6 -18.27 -16.13 -11.58
C LYS A 6 -16.79 -16.34 -11.36
N ILE A 7 -16.01 -16.19 -12.43
CA ILE A 7 -14.55 -16.35 -12.37
C ILE A 7 -13.84 -15.02 -12.58
N VAL A 8 -12.66 -14.87 -11.97
CA VAL A 8 -11.73 -13.76 -12.21
C VAL A 8 -11.04 -13.98 -13.57
N ALA A 9 -11.73 -13.69 -14.67
CA ALA A 9 -11.21 -13.91 -16.03
C ALA A 9 -10.91 -12.62 -16.79
N ASP A 10 -11.70 -11.56 -16.57
CA ASP A 10 -11.67 -10.34 -17.37
C ASP A 10 -11.25 -9.12 -16.56
N LYS A 11 -10.51 -8.22 -17.22
CA LYS A 11 -10.20 -6.88 -16.71
C LYS A 11 -11.52 -6.12 -16.47
N ASN A 12 -11.57 -5.28 -15.44
CA ASN A 12 -12.78 -4.52 -15.01
C ASN A 12 -13.81 -5.31 -14.19
N LYS A 13 -13.43 -6.43 -13.57
CA LYS A 13 -14.28 -7.08 -12.56
C LYS A 13 -13.95 -6.54 -11.17
N VAL A 14 -14.98 -6.18 -10.41
CA VAL A 14 -14.84 -5.87 -8.99
C VAL A 14 -14.79 -7.18 -8.22
N VAL A 15 -13.69 -7.41 -7.52
CA VAL A 15 -13.46 -8.59 -6.71
C VAL A 15 -13.37 -8.14 -5.25
N SER A 16 -14.28 -8.67 -4.42
CA SER A 16 -14.19 -8.55 -2.97
C SER A 16 -13.45 -9.76 -2.44
N VAL A 17 -12.32 -9.53 -1.78
CA VAL A 17 -11.49 -10.57 -1.20
C VAL A 17 -11.27 -10.32 0.29
N ARG A 18 -11.17 -11.40 1.06
CA ARG A 18 -10.48 -11.37 2.34
C ARG A 18 -9.07 -11.90 2.13
N TYR A 19 -8.09 -11.32 2.79
CA TYR A 19 -6.73 -11.86 2.79
C TYR A 19 -6.02 -11.49 4.08
N GLU A 20 -5.03 -12.30 4.41
CA GLU A 20 -4.13 -12.09 5.50
C GLU A 20 -2.72 -12.12 4.91
N LEU A 21 -1.98 -11.05 5.18
CA LEU A 21 -0.61 -10.83 4.76
C LEU A 21 0.33 -11.17 5.91
N ARG A 22 1.19 -12.17 5.73
CA ARG A 22 2.23 -12.56 6.68
C ARG A 22 3.64 -12.34 6.13
N LEU A 23 4.60 -12.02 7.00
CA LEU A 23 6.02 -11.90 6.64
C LEU A 23 6.72 -13.26 6.51
N LYS A 24 7.54 -13.42 5.47
CA LYS A 24 8.41 -14.55 5.13
C LYS A 24 7.70 -15.87 4.81
N ALA A 25 6.73 -16.29 5.61
CA ALA A 25 6.13 -17.62 5.55
C ALA A 25 4.72 -17.66 6.13
N LYS A 26 4.07 -18.82 5.97
CA LYS A 26 2.74 -19.09 6.55
C LYS A 26 2.71 -18.96 8.07
N ASP A 27 3.80 -19.20 8.79
CA ASP A 27 3.89 -19.00 10.26
C ASP A 27 4.47 -17.63 10.64
N GLY A 28 4.56 -16.74 9.67
CA GLY A 28 5.09 -15.40 9.81
C GLY A 28 4.27 -14.47 10.68
N GLU A 29 4.85 -13.31 10.97
CA GLU A 29 4.14 -12.21 11.61
C GLU A 29 3.04 -11.69 10.67
N VAL A 30 1.80 -11.62 11.15
CA VAL A 30 0.68 -11.02 10.43
C VAL A 30 0.89 -9.51 10.39
N ILE A 31 1.06 -8.96 9.20
CA ILE A 31 1.26 -7.52 8.98
C ILE A 31 -0.06 -6.83 8.71
N GLU A 32 -0.89 -7.47 7.89
CA GLU A 32 -2.19 -6.95 7.50
C GLU A 32 -3.19 -8.09 7.47
N MET A 33 -4.38 -7.84 7.97
CA MET A 33 -5.47 -8.80 7.97
C MET A 33 -6.74 -8.09 7.52
N VAL A 34 -7.32 -8.60 6.44
CA VAL A 34 -8.56 -8.17 5.85
C VAL A 34 -9.57 -9.29 6.04
N ASP A 35 -10.51 -9.08 6.95
CA ASP A 35 -11.58 -10.03 7.28
C ASP A 35 -12.82 -9.86 6.38
N GLU A 36 -13.72 -10.85 6.43
CA GLU A 36 -15.02 -10.79 5.74
C GLU A 36 -15.92 -9.63 6.20
N SER A 37 -15.66 -9.07 7.39
CA SER A 37 -16.40 -7.92 7.91
C SER A 37 -16.04 -6.62 7.21
N LYS A 38 -14.82 -6.53 6.65
CA LYS A 38 -14.32 -5.40 5.86
C LYS A 38 -13.54 -5.95 4.68
N PRO A 39 -14.23 -6.53 3.69
CA PRO A 39 -13.58 -7.21 2.60
C PRO A 39 -12.97 -6.20 1.64
N PHE A 40 -11.69 -6.38 1.34
CA PHE A 40 -10.99 -5.51 0.43
C PHE A 40 -11.55 -5.69 -0.97
N THR A 41 -12.12 -4.63 -1.50
CA THR A 41 -12.80 -4.65 -2.79
C THR A 41 -12.01 -3.83 -3.80
N PHE A 42 -11.52 -4.50 -4.84
CA PHE A 42 -10.70 -3.87 -5.86
C PHE A 42 -11.15 -4.25 -7.25
N ILE A 43 -10.75 -3.46 -8.25
CA ILE A 43 -11.04 -3.74 -9.65
C ILE A 43 -9.86 -4.53 -10.22
N TYR A 44 -10.15 -5.74 -10.68
CA TYR A 44 -9.16 -6.60 -11.32
C TYR A 44 -8.63 -5.99 -12.62
N GLY A 45 -7.31 -5.87 -12.71
CA GLY A 45 -6.60 -5.38 -13.88
C GLY A 45 -6.42 -3.86 -13.93
N THR A 46 -6.71 -3.14 -12.84
CA THR A 46 -6.35 -1.71 -12.70
C THR A 46 -4.96 -1.50 -12.13
N GLY A 47 -4.26 -2.56 -11.70
CA GLY A 47 -2.95 -2.47 -11.06
C GLY A 47 -3.00 -1.91 -9.64
N TYR A 48 -4.17 -1.98 -8.98
CA TYR A 48 -4.34 -1.55 -7.59
C TYR A 48 -3.64 -2.50 -6.61
N MET A 49 -3.52 -3.78 -6.96
CA MET A 49 -2.73 -4.77 -6.22
C MET A 49 -1.48 -5.19 -7.02
N LEU A 50 -0.59 -5.92 -6.34
CA LEU A 50 0.59 -6.52 -6.94
C LEU A 50 0.22 -7.33 -8.18
N GLU A 51 0.92 -7.12 -9.29
CA GLU A 51 0.65 -7.82 -10.56
C GLU A 51 0.63 -9.35 -10.35
N LYS A 52 1.58 -9.86 -9.56
CA LYS A 52 1.65 -11.29 -9.20
C LYS A 52 0.47 -11.77 -8.38
N PHE A 53 -0.06 -10.94 -7.50
CA PHE A 53 -1.27 -11.25 -6.74
C PHE A 53 -2.48 -11.37 -7.69
N GLU A 54 -2.64 -10.42 -8.62
CA GLU A 54 -3.69 -10.48 -9.64
C GLU A 54 -3.51 -11.68 -10.59
N GLU A 55 -2.28 -12.03 -10.96
CA GLU A 55 -2.00 -13.22 -11.76
C GLU A 55 -2.41 -14.51 -11.04
N LYS A 56 -2.21 -14.60 -9.71
CA LYS A 56 -2.59 -15.77 -8.92
C LYS A 56 -4.10 -15.90 -8.76
N LEU A 57 -4.82 -14.78 -8.67
CA LEU A 57 -6.29 -14.78 -8.61
C LEU A 57 -6.94 -15.10 -9.95
N LYS A 58 -6.20 -14.97 -11.06
CA LYS A 58 -6.73 -15.22 -12.40
C LYS A 58 -7.27 -16.65 -12.54
N GLY A 59 -8.52 -16.76 -12.96
CA GLY A 59 -9.21 -18.03 -13.18
C GLY A 59 -9.82 -18.65 -11.92
N MET A 60 -9.73 -18.00 -10.75
CA MET A 60 -10.38 -18.47 -9.54
C MET A 60 -11.90 -18.17 -9.55
N PRO A 61 -12.75 -19.11 -9.12
CA PRO A 61 -14.17 -18.88 -8.96
C PRO A 61 -14.49 -18.04 -7.72
N ASP A 62 -15.71 -17.51 -7.68
CA ASP A 62 -16.24 -16.87 -6.48
C ASP A 62 -16.29 -17.86 -5.32
N ASN A 63 -16.10 -17.35 -4.10
CA ASN A 63 -16.04 -18.15 -2.88
C ASN A 63 -14.86 -19.13 -2.79
N GLU A 64 -13.85 -19.01 -3.65
CA GLU A 64 -12.64 -19.85 -3.63
C GLU A 64 -11.57 -19.30 -2.69
N THR A 65 -10.90 -20.20 -1.96
CA THR A 65 -9.77 -19.88 -1.10
C THR A 65 -8.44 -19.95 -1.85
N PHE A 66 -7.51 -19.06 -1.53
CA PHE A 66 -6.18 -19.05 -2.10
C PHE A 66 -5.11 -18.89 -1.03
N GLU A 67 -3.98 -19.58 -1.23
CA GLU A 67 -2.77 -19.36 -0.44
C GLU A 67 -1.53 -19.41 -1.35
N PHE A 68 -0.72 -18.35 -1.30
CA PHE A 68 0.53 -18.29 -2.06
C PHE A 68 1.55 -17.37 -1.39
N SER A 69 2.83 -17.70 -1.57
CA SER A 69 3.95 -16.85 -1.22
C SER A 69 4.40 -16.05 -2.44
N LEU A 70 4.61 -14.76 -2.25
CA LEU A 70 5.34 -13.89 -3.18
C LEU A 70 6.74 -13.64 -2.62
N THR A 71 7.76 -13.75 -3.46
CA THR A 71 9.11 -13.30 -3.07
C THR A 71 9.12 -11.77 -2.94
N SER A 72 10.14 -11.22 -2.29
CA SER A 72 10.33 -9.76 -2.18
C SER A 72 10.21 -9.07 -3.53
N ASP A 73 10.92 -9.57 -4.55
CA ASP A 73 10.87 -9.10 -5.94
C ASP A 73 9.46 -9.06 -6.56
N GLU A 74 8.61 -10.03 -6.22
CA GLU A 74 7.25 -10.17 -6.74
C GLU A 74 6.21 -9.33 -5.98
N ALA A 75 6.58 -8.85 -4.80
CA ALA A 75 5.76 -8.02 -3.94
C ALA A 75 6.23 -6.56 -3.94
N TYR A 76 6.90 -6.11 -2.88
CA TYR A 76 7.39 -4.72 -2.77
C TYR A 76 8.76 -4.50 -3.42
N GLY A 77 9.31 -5.50 -4.10
CA GLY A 77 10.67 -5.51 -4.57
C GLY A 77 11.67 -5.92 -3.49
N GLU A 78 12.92 -6.15 -3.92
CA GLU A 78 14.04 -6.14 -2.99
C GLU A 78 14.27 -4.71 -2.46
N ARG A 79 14.98 -4.61 -1.34
CA ARG A 79 15.51 -3.31 -0.90
C ARG A 79 16.35 -2.74 -2.03
N ASN A 80 15.88 -1.65 -2.64
CA ASN A 80 16.64 -0.98 -3.68
C ASN A 80 17.58 0.04 -3.01
N GLU A 81 18.86 -0.05 -3.30
CA GLU A 81 19.84 0.95 -2.87
C GLU A 81 19.58 2.32 -3.50
N GLU A 82 18.89 2.39 -4.64
CA GLU A 82 18.46 3.65 -5.25
C GLU A 82 17.38 4.37 -4.43
N ASN A 83 16.61 3.63 -3.62
CA ASN A 83 15.70 4.21 -2.62
C ASN A 83 16.43 4.55 -1.31
N MET A 84 17.76 4.47 -1.29
CA MET A 84 18.57 5.01 -0.20
C MET A 84 19.12 6.35 -0.64
N ALA A 85 18.82 7.41 0.10
CA ALA A 85 19.40 8.72 -0.16
C ALA A 85 20.47 9.04 0.86
N GLU A 86 21.60 9.54 0.37
CA GLU A 86 22.63 10.14 1.20
C GLU A 86 22.36 11.63 1.26
N ILE A 87 21.89 12.10 2.41
CA ILE A 87 21.57 13.50 2.62
C ILE A 87 22.71 14.12 3.44
N PRO A 88 23.27 15.27 3.02
CA PRO A 88 24.30 15.95 3.78
C PRO A 88 23.76 16.34 5.16
N MET A 89 24.60 16.22 6.19
CA MET A 89 24.23 16.51 7.56
C MET A 89 23.66 17.93 7.70
N SER A 90 24.18 18.88 6.91
CA SER A 90 23.70 20.26 6.85
C SER A 90 22.24 20.44 6.42
N ALA A 91 21.62 19.46 5.76
CA ALA A 91 20.19 19.49 5.47
C ALA A 91 19.33 19.21 6.72
N PHE A 92 19.87 18.49 7.71
CA PHE A 92 19.24 18.25 9.01
C PHE A 92 19.58 19.33 10.05
N GLU A 93 20.61 20.12 9.80
CA GLU A 93 20.98 21.25 10.63
C GLU A 93 20.03 22.45 10.40
N ALA A 94 18.86 22.43 11.02
CA ALA A 94 17.97 23.59 11.03
C ALA A 94 18.49 24.64 12.03
N ASN A 95 18.83 25.84 11.54
CA ASN A 95 19.32 26.95 12.37
C ASN A 95 20.56 26.62 13.22
N GLY A 96 21.43 25.71 12.75
CA GLY A 96 22.66 25.33 13.47
C GLY A 96 22.41 24.53 14.76
N LYS A 97 21.22 23.95 14.90
CA LYS A 97 20.89 22.97 15.94
C LYS A 97 20.43 21.70 15.29
N LEU A 98 21.17 20.63 15.53
CA LEU A 98 20.73 19.28 15.26
C LEU A 98 19.86 18.85 16.44
N GLU A 99 18.64 18.38 16.19
CA GLU A 99 17.82 17.85 17.28
C GLU A 99 18.47 16.56 17.80
N ASP A 100 18.89 16.61 19.07
CA ASP A 100 19.58 15.50 19.74
C ASP A 100 18.70 14.25 19.69
N GLY A 101 19.20 13.18 19.05
CA GLY A 101 18.46 11.93 18.86
C GLY A 101 17.71 11.79 17.53
N LEU A 102 17.59 12.84 16.71
CA LEU A 102 16.93 12.77 15.40
C LEU A 102 17.67 11.82 14.45
N LEU A 103 18.99 11.98 14.34
CA LEU A 103 19.91 11.16 13.55
C LEU A 103 20.40 9.93 14.33
N THR A 104 19.51 9.23 15.02
CA THR A 104 19.88 7.96 15.67
C THR A 104 19.75 6.82 14.66
N ILE A 105 20.77 5.96 14.55
CA ILE A 105 20.70 4.76 13.69
C ILE A 105 19.48 3.92 14.08
N GLY A 106 18.65 3.60 13.10
CA GLY A 106 17.39 2.88 13.27
C GLY A 106 16.16 3.75 13.51
N ASN A 107 16.33 5.07 13.69
CA ASN A 107 15.22 6.02 13.83
C ASN A 107 14.57 6.30 12.46
N PHE A 108 13.28 6.63 12.46
CA PHE A 108 12.55 7.05 11.27
C PHE A 108 12.39 8.57 11.27
N ILE A 109 12.84 9.21 10.20
CA ILE A 109 12.78 10.66 10.02
C ILE A 109 11.72 10.98 8.97
N PRO A 110 10.67 11.74 9.32
CA PRO A 110 9.73 12.26 8.34
C PRO A 110 10.43 13.33 7.50
N LEU A 111 10.52 13.08 6.20
CA LEU A 111 11.08 13.95 5.19
C LEU A 111 10.03 14.33 4.18
N ARG A 112 10.26 15.43 3.49
CA ARG A 112 9.36 15.91 2.45
C ARG A 112 10.14 16.12 1.18
N ASP A 113 9.65 15.53 0.10
CA ASP A 113 10.22 15.74 -1.24
C ASP A 113 9.77 17.10 -1.83
N GLU A 114 10.41 17.53 -2.92
CA GLU A 114 10.04 18.71 -3.70
C GLU A 114 8.58 18.70 -4.16
N ALA A 115 8.00 17.51 -4.41
CA ALA A 115 6.58 17.34 -4.73
C ALA A 115 5.63 17.55 -3.53
N GLY A 116 6.17 17.75 -2.33
CA GLY A 116 5.40 17.96 -1.12
C GLY A 116 4.90 16.68 -0.46
N ASN A 117 5.26 15.51 -1.00
CA ASN A 117 4.97 14.20 -0.43
C ASN A 117 5.81 13.96 0.82
N GLN A 118 5.18 13.44 1.88
CA GLN A 118 5.86 13.09 3.12
C GLN A 118 6.29 11.62 3.07
N TYR A 119 7.57 11.37 3.32
CA TYR A 119 8.18 10.05 3.37
C TYR A 119 8.84 9.83 4.72
N ASN A 120 8.91 8.59 5.18
CA ASN A 120 9.66 8.26 6.39
C ASN A 120 10.95 7.52 5.99
N GLY A 121 12.10 8.17 6.16
CA GLY A 121 13.40 7.58 5.91
C GLY A 121 13.96 6.96 7.18
N LYS A 122 14.37 5.69 7.15
CA LYS A 122 15.06 5.04 8.28
C LYS A 122 16.56 5.35 8.23
N VAL A 123 17.13 5.86 9.32
CA VAL A 123 18.58 6.11 9.42
C VAL A 123 19.33 4.78 9.44
N LEU A 124 20.11 4.52 8.39
CA LEU A 124 20.99 3.33 8.33
C LEU A 124 22.37 3.63 8.90
N SER A 125 22.91 4.81 8.60
CA SER A 125 24.24 5.21 9.03
C SER A 125 24.35 6.73 9.07
N VAL A 126 25.17 7.23 10.00
CA VAL A 126 25.44 8.66 10.17
C VAL A 126 26.96 8.81 10.18
N ASN A 127 27.47 9.55 9.20
CA ASN A 127 28.87 9.96 9.12
C ASN A 127 29.01 11.43 9.55
N GLU A 128 30.25 11.94 9.60
CA GLU A 128 30.54 13.32 10.01
C GLU A 128 29.92 14.38 9.07
N ASP A 129 29.79 14.07 7.78
CA ASP A 129 29.25 15.01 6.78
C ASP A 129 27.94 14.53 6.11
N MET A 130 27.62 13.23 6.19
CA MET A 130 26.56 12.60 5.39
C MET A 130 25.74 11.60 6.21
N VAL A 131 24.42 11.59 5.98
CA VAL A 131 23.46 10.68 6.61
C VAL A 131 22.88 9.77 5.54
N LYS A 132 22.99 8.45 5.71
CA LYS A 132 22.36 7.47 4.83
C LYS A 132 20.98 7.09 5.35
N LEU A 133 19.95 7.39 4.56
CA LEU A 133 18.55 7.12 4.85
C LEU A 133 18.00 6.08 3.89
N ASP A 134 17.22 5.15 4.42
CA ASP A 134 16.50 4.13 3.68
C ASP A 134 15.02 4.51 3.56
N PHE A 135 14.57 4.79 2.34
CA PHE A 135 13.16 5.08 2.02
C PHE A 135 12.42 3.87 1.49
N ASN A 136 13.03 2.68 1.51
CA ASN A 136 12.35 1.47 1.09
C ASN A 136 11.15 1.21 2.00
N HIS A 137 10.12 0.58 1.43
CA HIS A 137 8.97 0.12 2.18
C HIS A 137 9.45 -0.81 3.33
N PRO A 138 8.85 -0.77 4.53
CA PRO A 138 9.24 -1.65 5.65
C PRO A 138 9.24 -3.14 5.29
N LEU A 139 8.44 -3.52 4.29
CA LEU A 139 8.28 -4.89 3.79
C LEU A 139 9.16 -5.20 2.56
N ALA A 140 9.93 -4.23 2.05
CA ALA A 140 10.83 -4.45 0.92
C ALA A 140 12.00 -5.36 1.32
N GLY A 141 12.34 -6.30 0.44
CA GLY A 141 13.36 -7.32 0.72
C GLY A 141 12.88 -8.51 1.56
N GLU A 142 11.64 -8.51 2.05
CA GLU A 142 11.05 -9.64 2.76
C GLU A 142 10.02 -10.34 1.86
N GLY A 143 9.99 -11.68 1.91
CA GLY A 143 8.93 -12.43 1.23
C GLY A 143 7.58 -12.22 1.91
N LEU A 144 6.49 -12.24 1.15
CA LEU A 144 5.14 -12.08 1.67
C LEU A 144 4.33 -13.35 1.46
N TYR A 145 3.53 -13.72 2.45
CA TYR A 145 2.59 -14.83 2.36
C TYR A 145 1.17 -14.29 2.38
N PHE A 146 0.42 -14.55 1.31
CA PHE A 146 -0.98 -14.16 1.19
C PHE A 146 -1.86 -15.39 1.38
N THR A 147 -2.78 -15.31 2.33
CA THR A 147 -3.80 -16.32 2.60
C THR A 147 -5.16 -15.70 2.64
N GLY A 148 -6.08 -16.13 1.79
CA GLY A 148 -7.35 -15.44 1.64
C GLY A 148 -8.42 -16.27 0.96
N ALA A 149 -9.53 -15.59 0.68
CA ALA A 149 -10.61 -16.12 -0.11
C ALA A 149 -11.31 -15.00 -0.87
N ILE A 150 -11.78 -15.33 -2.07
CA ILE A 150 -12.65 -14.47 -2.84
C ILE A 150 -14.04 -14.58 -2.22
N LEU A 151 -14.66 -13.46 -1.85
CA LEU A 151 -16.00 -13.45 -1.28
C LEU A 151 -17.07 -13.22 -2.33
N SER A 152 -16.80 -12.33 -3.28
CA SER A 152 -17.75 -12.01 -4.34
C SER A 152 -17.04 -11.43 -5.54
N ILE A 153 -17.57 -11.75 -6.72
CA ILE A 153 -17.13 -11.19 -7.99
C ILE A 153 -18.35 -10.54 -8.64
N ARG A 154 -18.19 -9.28 -9.07
CA ARG A 154 -19.18 -8.56 -9.86
C ARG A 154 -18.50 -7.77 -10.97
N GLU A 155 -19.29 -7.29 -11.93
CA GLU A 155 -18.79 -6.37 -12.96
C GLU A 155 -18.66 -4.96 -12.37
N ALA A 156 -17.58 -4.25 -12.71
CA ALA A 156 -17.40 -2.86 -12.30
C ALA A 156 -18.45 -1.97 -12.96
N THR A 157 -19.00 -1.02 -12.21
CA THR A 157 -19.86 0.01 -12.80
C THR A 157 -18.98 1.08 -13.48
N GLU A 158 -19.55 1.80 -14.46
CA GLU A 158 -18.84 2.89 -15.16
C GLU A 158 -18.35 3.99 -14.20
N GLU A 159 -19.05 4.20 -13.08
CA GLU A 159 -18.67 5.16 -12.04
C GLU A 159 -17.39 4.72 -11.29
N GLU A 160 -17.27 3.43 -10.95
CA GLU A 160 -16.09 2.85 -10.29
C GLU A 160 -14.87 2.82 -11.23
N LEU A 161 -15.11 2.54 -12.51
CA LEU A 161 -14.09 2.60 -13.56
C LEU A 161 -13.56 4.02 -13.78
N SER A 162 -14.44 5.02 -13.70
CA SER A 162 -14.08 6.43 -13.85
C SER A 162 -13.32 6.97 -12.64
N HIS A 163 -13.60 6.45 -11.44
CA HIS A 163 -12.91 6.84 -10.20
C HIS A 163 -11.61 6.05 -9.94
N GLY A 164 -11.41 4.90 -10.60
CA GLY A 164 -10.21 4.07 -10.45
C GLY A 164 -10.10 3.31 -9.11
N HIS A 165 -11.09 3.50 -8.22
CA HIS A 165 -11.18 2.85 -6.92
C HIS A 165 -12.64 2.45 -6.64
N VAL A 166 -12.82 1.34 -5.95
CA VAL A 166 -14.14 0.95 -5.43
C VAL A 166 -14.45 1.87 -4.26
N HIS A 167 -15.62 2.50 -4.26
CA HIS A 167 -16.09 3.26 -3.10
C HIS A 167 -16.44 2.28 -1.98
N GLU A 168 -15.46 1.84 -1.21
CA GLU A 168 -15.72 1.28 0.10
C GLU A 168 -16.24 2.41 0.99
N HIS A 169 -17.55 2.38 1.26
CA HIS A 169 -18.24 3.21 2.23
C HIS A 169 -17.78 2.89 3.67
N ASN A 170 -16.49 2.97 3.95
CA ASN A 170 -15.98 2.89 5.32
C ASN A 170 -14.69 3.72 5.53
N HIS A 171 -14.55 4.84 4.84
CA HIS A 171 -13.89 5.98 5.45
C HIS A 171 -14.92 6.78 6.23
N ASP A 172 -14.94 6.50 7.54
CA ASP A 172 -15.06 7.55 8.54
C ASP A 172 -13.96 8.59 8.22
N HIS A 173 -14.25 9.47 7.26
CA HIS A 173 -13.63 10.77 7.26
C HIS A 173 -14.24 11.47 8.47
N GLY A 174 -13.54 11.37 9.59
CA GLY A 174 -13.41 12.53 10.47
C GLY A 174 -12.91 13.68 9.61
N ASP A 175 -13.83 14.38 8.94
CA ASP A 175 -13.61 15.67 8.29
C ASP A 175 -13.39 16.69 9.41
N ASP A 176 -12.18 16.65 9.98
CA ASP A 176 -11.54 17.85 10.49
C ASP A 176 -11.25 18.73 9.27
N GLY A 177 -12.08 19.76 9.13
CA GLY A 177 -12.38 20.40 7.86
C GLY A 177 -11.26 21.16 7.15
N CYS A 178 -11.50 21.34 5.86
CA CYS A 178 -11.15 22.49 5.00
C CYS A 178 -11.89 22.25 3.67
N GLY A 179 -12.92 22.99 3.26
CA GLY A 179 -12.99 24.45 3.12
C GLY A 179 -12.85 24.86 1.64
N CYS A 180 -13.90 24.72 0.81
CA CYS A 180 -14.03 25.55 -0.41
C CYS A 180 -15.45 25.56 -1.02
N GLY A 181 -16.12 26.71 -0.90
CA GLY A 181 -16.74 27.40 -2.03
C GLY A 181 -18.07 26.91 -2.58
N SER A 182 -19.18 27.49 -2.12
CA SER A 182 -20.31 27.86 -2.99
C SER A 182 -21.27 28.82 -2.28
N GLY A 183 -21.27 30.09 -2.69
CA GLY A 183 -22.39 31.00 -2.46
C GLY A 183 -22.14 32.22 -1.56
N CYS A 184 -21.32 33.16 -2.01
CA CYS A 184 -21.49 34.56 -1.61
C CYS A 184 -21.77 35.40 -2.85
N GLY A 185 -23.06 35.68 -3.07
CA GLY A 185 -23.49 36.79 -3.91
C GLY A 185 -23.19 38.09 -3.18
N CYS A 186 -22.24 38.85 -3.70
CA CYS A 186 -22.01 40.23 -3.27
C CYS A 186 -23.11 41.12 -3.87
N HIS A 187 -23.91 41.75 -3.01
CA HIS A 187 -24.69 42.95 -3.28
C HIS A 187 -24.36 43.97 -2.19
#